data_AF-A0A137P8M8-F1
#
_entry.id   AF-A0A137P8M8-F1
#
_cell.length_a   1.000
_cell.length_b   1.000
_cell.length_c   1.000
_cell.angle_alpha   90.00
_cell.angle_beta   90.00
_cell.angle_gamma   90.00
#
_symmetry.space_group_name_H-M   'P 1'
#
loop_
_entity.id
_entity.type
_entity.pdbx_description
1 polymer ?
#
loop_
_entity_poly.entity_id
_entity_poly.type
_entity_poly.pdbx_seq_one_letter_code
_entity_poly.pdbx_strand_id
1 'polypeptide(L)'
;MPNFEIFDIDAKCFDLNSLDLISTVTLIDFLNHSTLLEFSQLNKYYRNLCKIRLFKQVYLIPKSRAYEFEAAQTFDIWFGLENDKFQSERDILNNNSKYASTLIISAFNDSFWNSAKHNFQSINNLVLEVRDVEEARYISNLPDNITSLEVFIADKVVCSYEMLQFLNSHNNLKYFKFNSADLLEGLLSPYPSLITLHANIATKSTRLAQAIPNLINLAKIDLTYSYLNNGLINKVKNLPNLKKYHLQSI
;
A
#
# COMPACT_ATOMS: atom_id res chain seq x y z
N MET A 1 1.84 -14.88 -29.31
CA MET A 1 1.35 -14.77 -27.92
C MET A 1 0.73 -16.11 -27.58
N PRO A 2 1.09 -16.77 -26.46
CA PRO A 2 0.41 -17.99 -26.06
C PRO A 2 -1.01 -17.63 -25.60
N ASN A 3 -2.01 -18.30 -26.16
CA ASN A 3 -3.38 -18.27 -25.65
C ASN A 3 -3.40 -19.00 -24.31
N PHE A 4 -3.63 -18.25 -23.21
CA PHE A 4 -4.04 -18.86 -21.96
C PHE A 4 -5.56 -18.90 -21.95
N GLU A 5 -6.11 -20.08 -22.19
CA GLU A 5 -7.51 -20.38 -21.88
C GLU A 5 -7.68 -20.27 -20.37
N ILE A 6 -8.50 -19.31 -19.92
CA ILE A 6 -8.97 -19.26 -18.55
C ILE A 6 -10.01 -20.38 -18.45
N PHE A 7 -9.61 -21.50 -17.84
CA PHE A 7 -10.55 -22.54 -17.45
C PHE A 7 -11.39 -21.99 -16.30
N ASP A 8 -12.67 -21.72 -16.56
CA ASP A 8 -13.69 -21.63 -15.52
C ASP A 8 -13.83 -23.03 -14.92
N ILE A 9 -13.04 -23.31 -13.89
CA ILE A 9 -13.13 -24.57 -13.16
C ILE A 9 -14.33 -24.46 -12.24
N ASP A 10 -15.46 -24.99 -12.71
CA ASP A 10 -16.66 -25.18 -11.91
C ASP A 10 -16.31 -26.15 -10.76
N ALA A 11 -16.21 -25.61 -9.54
CA ALA A 11 -15.69 -26.32 -8.35
C ALA A 11 -16.49 -27.60 -7.98
N LYS A 12 -17.63 -27.82 -8.64
CA LYS A 12 -18.48 -29.01 -8.50
C LYS A 12 -17.98 -30.24 -9.26
N CYS A 13 -17.01 -30.11 -10.17
CA CYS A 13 -16.57 -31.19 -11.05
C CYS A 13 -15.28 -31.91 -10.62
N PHE A 14 -14.59 -31.45 -9.57
CA PHE A 14 -13.35 -32.09 -9.08
C PHE A 14 -13.64 -33.01 -7.89
N ASP A 15 -13.21 -34.28 -7.97
CA ASP A 15 -13.14 -35.16 -6.80
C ASP A 15 -11.96 -34.74 -5.92
N LEU A 16 -12.19 -33.70 -5.12
CA LEU A 16 -11.21 -33.06 -4.25
C LEU A 16 -10.62 -34.01 -3.20
N ASN A 17 -11.22 -35.19 -2.99
CA ASN A 17 -10.72 -36.20 -2.06
C ASN A 17 -9.53 -37.00 -2.62
N SER A 18 -9.25 -36.87 -3.93
CA SER A 18 -8.17 -37.60 -4.61
C SER A 18 -6.88 -36.78 -4.76
N LEU A 19 -6.92 -35.48 -4.49
CA LEU A 19 -5.77 -34.58 -4.62
C LEU A 19 -4.87 -34.67 -3.39
N ASP A 20 -3.57 -34.81 -3.62
CA ASP A 20 -2.59 -34.69 -2.54
C ASP A 20 -2.49 -33.25 -2.02
N LEU A 21 -1.84 -33.07 -0.87
CA LEU A 21 -1.69 -31.77 -0.21
C LEU A 21 -0.96 -30.76 -1.10
N ILE A 22 0.06 -31.19 -1.85
CA ILE A 22 0.89 -30.33 -2.69
C ILE A 22 0.07 -29.78 -3.87
N SER A 23 -0.67 -30.66 -4.52
CA SER A 23 -1.56 -30.34 -5.64
C SER A 23 -2.70 -29.42 -5.19
N THR A 24 -3.24 -29.65 -3.99
CA THR A 24 -4.28 -28.79 -3.40
C THR A 24 -3.75 -27.38 -3.10
N VAL A 25 -2.57 -27.26 -2.49
CA VAL A 25 -1.95 -25.94 -2.19
C VAL A 25 -1.63 -25.19 -3.49
N THR A 26 -1.07 -25.90 -4.47
CA THR A 26 -0.76 -25.31 -5.78
C THR A 26 -2.02 -24.80 -6.46
N LEU A 27 -3.12 -25.57 -6.44
CA LEU A 27 -4.40 -25.14 -7.01
C LEU A 27 -4.94 -23.89 -6.32
N ILE A 28 -4.88 -23.84 -4.97
CA ILE A 28 -5.29 -22.68 -4.18
C ILE A 28 -4.55 -21.40 -4.60
N ASP A 29 -3.26 -21.49 -4.96
CA ASP A 29 -2.48 -20.34 -5.39
C ASP A 29 -2.94 -19.73 -6.72
N PHE A 30 -3.63 -20.52 -7.56
CA PHE A 30 -4.21 -20.08 -8.83
C PHE A 30 -5.65 -19.59 -8.73
N LEU A 31 -6.34 -19.82 -7.60
CA LEU A 31 -7.71 -19.35 -7.42
C LEU A 31 -7.74 -17.83 -7.26
N ASN A 32 -8.71 -17.19 -7.93
CA ASN A 32 -9.10 -15.84 -7.59
C ASN A 32 -9.80 -15.83 -6.21
N HIS A 33 -9.93 -14.66 -5.59
CA HIS A 33 -10.43 -14.58 -4.23
C HIS A 33 -11.91 -14.97 -4.08
N SER A 34 -12.79 -14.72 -5.06
CA SER A 34 -14.19 -15.20 -4.99
C SER A 34 -14.26 -16.72 -4.95
N THR A 35 -13.54 -17.38 -5.86
CA THR A 35 -13.48 -18.84 -5.91
C THR A 35 -12.79 -19.39 -4.67
N LEU A 36 -11.76 -18.70 -4.16
CA LEU A 36 -11.09 -19.06 -2.91
C LEU A 36 -12.02 -18.95 -1.69
N LEU A 37 -12.88 -17.93 -1.64
CA LEU A 37 -13.87 -17.77 -0.58
C LEU A 37 -14.89 -18.90 -0.62
N GLU A 38 -15.44 -19.22 -1.79
CA GLU A 38 -16.36 -20.35 -1.98
C GLU A 38 -15.68 -21.69 -1.60
N PHE A 39 -14.45 -21.89 -2.05
CA PHE A 39 -13.65 -23.09 -1.74
C PHE A 39 -13.40 -23.23 -0.23
N SER A 40 -13.17 -22.12 0.47
CA SER A 40 -12.98 -22.10 1.93
C SER A 40 -14.22 -22.51 2.73
N GLN A 41 -15.41 -22.45 2.13
CA GLN A 41 -16.67 -22.82 2.76
C GLN A 41 -16.95 -24.32 2.73
N LEU A 42 -16.29 -25.07 1.83
CA LEU A 42 -16.52 -26.51 1.62
C LEU A 42 -16.33 -27.33 2.91
N ASN A 43 -15.23 -27.13 3.64
CA ASN A 43 -15.01 -27.76 4.94
C ASN A 43 -13.92 -27.04 5.77
N LYS A 44 -13.72 -27.48 7.02
CA LYS A 44 -12.73 -26.91 7.95
C LYS A 44 -11.28 -27.04 7.46
N TYR A 45 -10.96 -28.11 6.72
CA TYR A 45 -9.63 -28.35 6.20
C TYR A 45 -9.27 -27.32 5.11
N TYR A 46 -10.10 -27.17 4.07
CA TYR A 46 -9.89 -26.18 3.01
C TYR A 46 -9.95 -24.75 3.55
N ARG A 47 -10.83 -24.47 4.52
CA ARG A 47 -10.84 -23.19 5.22
C ARG A 47 -9.48 -22.82 5.80
N ASN A 48 -8.81 -23.78 6.44
CA ASN A 48 -7.50 -23.54 7.03
C ASN A 48 -6.39 -23.33 5.98
N LEU A 49 -6.45 -24.04 4.85
CA LEU A 49 -5.52 -23.85 3.74
C LEU A 49 -5.71 -22.48 3.07
N CYS A 50 -6.96 -22.04 2.88
CA CYS A 50 -7.26 -20.78 2.21
C CYS A 50 -6.91 -19.54 3.04
N LYS A 51 -6.86 -19.64 4.38
CA LYS A 51 -6.62 -18.49 5.27
C LYS A 51 -5.36 -17.70 4.92
N ILE A 52 -4.26 -18.38 4.63
CA ILE A 52 -3.01 -17.69 4.29
C ILE A 52 -3.21 -16.81 3.07
N ARG A 53 -3.89 -17.31 2.04
CA ARG A 53 -4.09 -16.60 0.78
C ARG A 53 -5.16 -15.51 0.89
N LEU A 54 -6.27 -15.79 1.58
CA LEU A 54 -7.38 -14.86 1.82
C LEU A 54 -6.94 -13.64 2.63
N PHE A 55 -6.12 -13.85 3.67
CA PHE A 55 -5.72 -12.79 4.59
C PHE A 55 -4.31 -12.26 4.32
N LYS A 56 -3.65 -12.69 3.23
CA LYS A 56 -2.28 -12.27 2.87
C LYS A 56 -2.16 -10.75 2.77
N GLN A 57 -3.15 -10.12 2.13
CA GLN A 57 -3.24 -8.70 1.93
C GLN A 57 -4.49 -8.20 2.64
N VAL A 58 -4.32 -7.19 3.49
CA VAL A 58 -5.40 -6.60 4.28
C VAL A 58 -5.56 -5.14 3.88
N TYR A 59 -6.80 -4.76 3.57
CA TYR A 59 -7.18 -3.41 3.19
C TYR A 59 -7.97 -2.79 4.34
N LEU A 60 -7.48 -1.67 4.83
CA LEU A 60 -8.14 -0.85 5.83
C LEU A 60 -8.44 0.48 5.16
N ILE A 61 -9.63 0.60 4.55
CA ILE A 61 -10.01 1.74 3.72
C ILE A 61 -11.41 2.24 4.09
N PRO A 62 -11.75 3.52 3.83
CA PRO A 62 -13.10 4.02 4.03
C PRO A 62 -14.10 3.26 3.16
N LYS A 63 -15.31 3.03 3.68
CA LYS A 63 -16.37 2.33 2.94
C LYS A 63 -16.75 3.05 1.64
N SER A 64 -16.68 4.38 1.62
CA SER A 64 -16.92 5.19 0.42
C SER A 64 -16.01 4.81 -0.75
N ARG A 65 -14.79 4.33 -0.47
CA ARG A 65 -13.86 3.80 -1.48
C ARG A 65 -13.99 2.30 -1.71
N ALA A 66 -14.47 1.53 -0.73
CA ALA A 66 -14.66 0.09 -0.90
C ALA A 66 -15.53 -0.24 -2.13
N TYR A 67 -16.56 0.56 -2.41
CA TYR A 67 -17.39 0.41 -3.62
C TYR A 67 -16.62 0.60 -4.93
N GLU A 68 -15.60 1.47 -4.96
CA GLU A 68 -14.75 1.67 -6.14
C GLU A 68 -13.81 0.47 -6.36
N PHE A 69 -13.35 -0.17 -5.28
CA PHE A 69 -12.52 -1.37 -5.33
C PHE A 69 -13.33 -2.64 -5.64
N GLU A 70 -14.54 -2.77 -5.11
CA GLU A 70 -15.49 -3.85 -5.45
C GLU A 70 -15.83 -3.82 -6.94
N ALA A 71 -16.06 -2.63 -7.51
CA ALA A 71 -16.33 -2.45 -8.93
C ALA A 71 -15.13 -2.81 -9.83
N ALA A 72 -13.89 -2.74 -9.30
CA ALA A 72 -12.67 -3.05 -10.04
C ALA A 72 -12.33 -4.55 -10.08
N GLN A 73 -13.09 -5.43 -9.40
CA GLN A 73 -12.84 -6.88 -9.28
C GLN A 73 -11.42 -7.25 -8.79
N THR A 74 -10.66 -6.29 -8.29
CA THR A 74 -9.35 -6.52 -7.67
C THR A 74 -9.61 -6.90 -6.22
N PHE A 75 -9.82 -8.19 -6.04
CA PHE A 75 -10.13 -8.79 -4.76
C PHE A 75 -9.02 -8.63 -3.74
N ASP A 76 -9.39 -8.19 -2.54
CA ASP A 76 -8.72 -8.46 -1.27
C ASP A 76 -9.67 -8.08 -0.11
N ILE A 77 -9.43 -8.56 1.12
CA ILE A 77 -10.33 -8.32 2.26
C ILE A 77 -10.22 -6.86 2.74
N TRP A 78 -11.34 -6.13 2.71
CA TRP A 78 -11.45 -4.76 3.22
C TRP A 78 -12.18 -4.69 4.57
N PHE A 79 -11.70 -3.80 5.43
CA PHE A 79 -12.37 -3.47 6.68
C PHE A 79 -12.55 -1.94 6.77
N GLY A 80 -13.80 -1.52 6.95
CA GLY A 80 -14.13 -0.11 7.19
C GLY A 80 -13.74 0.30 8.60
N LEU A 81 -13.01 1.41 8.74
CA LEU A 81 -12.54 1.92 10.05
C LEU A 81 -13.44 3.02 10.66
N GLU A 82 -14.57 3.35 10.05
CA GLU A 82 -15.45 4.43 10.53
C GLU A 82 -16.38 3.97 11.67
N ASN A 83 -16.00 4.25 12.92
CA ASN A 83 -16.75 4.04 14.18
C ASN A 83 -16.74 2.61 14.77
N ASP A 84 -17.15 2.51 16.03
CA ASP A 84 -17.32 1.27 16.84
C ASP A 84 -18.32 0.26 16.28
N LYS A 85 -18.93 0.54 15.12
CA LYS A 85 -19.91 -0.32 14.45
C LYS A 85 -19.27 -1.50 13.70
N PHE A 86 -17.96 -1.57 13.62
CA PHE A 86 -17.22 -2.59 12.85
C PHE A 86 -16.47 -3.59 13.74
N GLN A 87 -17.04 -3.94 14.89
CA GLN A 87 -16.40 -4.86 15.83
C GLN A 87 -16.19 -6.26 15.22
N SER A 88 -17.15 -6.76 14.44
CA SER A 88 -17.05 -8.05 13.74
C SER A 88 -15.87 -8.11 12.78
N GLU A 89 -15.67 -7.05 12.01
CA GLU A 89 -14.58 -6.85 11.06
C GLU A 89 -13.24 -6.81 11.78
N ARG A 90 -13.16 -6.07 12.89
CA ARG A 90 -11.98 -6.02 13.76
C ARG A 90 -11.66 -7.39 14.36
N ASP A 91 -12.68 -8.14 14.79
CA ASP A 91 -12.49 -9.48 15.36
C ASP A 91 -11.98 -10.46 14.30
N ILE A 92 -12.53 -10.43 13.09
CA ILE A 92 -12.05 -11.24 11.96
C ILE A 92 -10.59 -10.90 11.66
N LEU A 93 -10.27 -9.60 11.59
CA LEU A 93 -8.92 -9.12 11.32
C LEU A 93 -7.94 -9.55 12.41
N ASN A 94 -8.27 -9.34 13.68
CA ASN A 94 -7.44 -9.76 14.82
C ASN A 94 -7.22 -11.28 14.86
N ASN A 95 -8.26 -12.08 14.55
CA ASN A 95 -8.16 -13.54 14.55
C ASN A 95 -7.28 -14.09 13.40
N ASN A 96 -7.05 -13.30 12.35
CA ASN A 96 -6.33 -13.72 11.15
C ASN A 96 -5.09 -12.87 10.85
N SER A 97 -4.74 -11.92 11.71
CA SER A 97 -3.63 -10.97 11.50
C SER A 97 -2.27 -11.64 11.30
N LYS A 98 -2.06 -12.81 11.91
CA LYS A 98 -0.84 -13.65 11.73
C LYS A 98 -0.62 -14.18 10.31
N TYR A 99 -1.64 -14.10 9.45
CA TYR A 99 -1.56 -14.51 8.05
C TYR A 99 -1.29 -13.32 7.12
N ALA A 100 -1.48 -12.10 7.61
CA ALA A 100 -1.26 -10.91 6.84
C ALA A 100 0.25 -10.64 6.71
N SER A 101 0.71 -10.47 5.48
CA SER A 101 2.07 -10.01 5.15
C SER A 101 2.06 -8.57 4.65
N THR A 102 0.97 -8.16 4.02
CA THR A 102 0.83 -6.84 3.41
C THR A 102 -0.37 -6.11 4.01
N LEU A 103 -0.15 -4.86 4.36
CA LEU A 103 -1.15 -3.98 4.95
C LEU A 103 -1.32 -2.75 4.07
N ILE A 104 -2.55 -2.42 3.70
CA ILE A 104 -2.89 -1.28 2.86
C ILE A 104 -3.87 -0.42 3.65
N ILE A 105 -3.45 0.79 4.03
CA ILE A 105 -4.24 1.68 4.90
C ILE A 105 -4.53 2.98 4.16
N SER A 106 -5.81 3.32 4.10
CA SER A 106 -6.33 4.64 3.76
C SER A 106 -7.26 5.00 4.90
N ALA A 107 -7.10 6.17 5.52
CA ALA A 107 -7.81 6.58 6.74
C ALA A 107 -7.31 5.95 8.04
N PHE A 108 -6.28 6.56 8.62
CA PHE A 108 -5.65 6.05 9.83
C PHE A 108 -6.38 6.52 11.11
N ASN A 109 -7.16 5.65 11.75
CA ASN A 109 -7.81 5.94 13.04
C ASN A 109 -7.01 5.39 14.24
N ASP A 110 -6.65 6.27 15.16
CA ASP A 110 -5.88 5.97 16.38
C ASP A 110 -6.45 4.85 17.25
N SER A 111 -7.77 4.85 17.49
CA SER A 111 -8.39 3.94 18.46
C SER A 111 -8.23 2.46 18.05
N PHE A 112 -8.17 2.19 16.75
CA PHE A 112 -7.92 0.85 16.23
C PHE A 112 -6.46 0.43 16.47
N TRP A 113 -5.52 1.29 16.08
CA TRP A 113 -4.09 0.97 16.09
C TRP A 113 -3.53 0.79 17.50
N ASN A 114 -4.01 1.55 18.48
CA ASN A 114 -3.64 1.35 19.88
C ASN A 114 -3.93 -0.09 20.38
N SER A 115 -4.98 -0.73 19.85
CA SER A 115 -5.32 -2.11 20.20
C SER A 115 -4.72 -3.16 19.25
N ALA A 116 -4.51 -2.80 17.98
CA ALA A 116 -4.17 -3.76 16.93
C ALA A 116 -2.67 -3.84 16.62
N LYS A 117 -1.86 -2.84 17.04
CA LYS A 117 -0.41 -2.77 16.78
C LYS A 117 0.32 -4.09 17.11
N HIS A 118 -0.05 -4.73 18.21
CA HIS A 118 0.57 -5.99 18.66
C HIS A 118 0.11 -7.23 17.91
N ASN A 119 -1.00 -7.17 17.17
CA ASN A 119 -1.58 -8.31 16.47
C ASN A 119 -0.96 -8.52 15.08
N PHE A 120 -0.35 -7.49 14.51
CA PHE A 120 0.16 -7.47 13.13
C PHE A 120 1.66 -7.80 13.01
N GLN A 121 2.14 -8.77 13.80
CA GLN A 121 3.57 -9.14 13.83
C GLN A 121 4.11 -9.77 12.54
N SER A 122 3.22 -10.21 11.66
CA SER A 122 3.58 -10.83 10.37
C SER A 122 3.61 -9.83 9.21
N ILE A 123 3.15 -8.59 9.42
CA ILE A 123 3.20 -7.54 8.40
C ILE A 123 4.65 -7.16 8.16
N ASN A 124 5.08 -7.26 6.90
CA ASN A 124 6.38 -6.78 6.47
C ASN A 124 6.26 -5.71 5.39
N ASN A 125 5.15 -5.65 4.65
CA ASN A 125 4.91 -4.67 3.61
C ASN A 125 3.76 -3.73 3.96
N LEU A 126 3.96 -2.43 3.75
CA LEU A 126 2.97 -1.39 3.99
C LEU A 126 2.74 -0.52 2.75
N VAL A 127 1.47 -0.21 2.52
CA VAL A 127 0.97 0.89 1.70
C VAL A 127 0.18 1.81 2.61
N LEU A 128 0.56 3.08 2.66
CA LEU A 128 -0.04 4.04 3.58
C LEU A 128 -0.48 5.31 2.85
N GLU A 129 -1.75 5.66 3.03
CA GLU A 129 -2.32 6.94 2.65
C GLU A 129 -2.79 7.69 3.89
N VAL A 130 -2.11 8.80 4.15
CA VAL A 130 -2.41 9.76 5.22
C VAL A 130 -3.18 10.91 4.61
N ARG A 131 -4.39 11.18 5.11
CA ARG A 131 -5.32 12.13 4.48
C ARG A 131 -5.35 13.49 5.16
N ASP A 132 -5.00 13.55 6.43
CA ASP A 132 -4.95 14.79 7.20
C ASP A 132 -3.84 14.78 8.27
N VAL A 133 -3.73 15.90 8.97
CA VAL A 133 -2.70 16.14 9.99
C VAL A 133 -2.95 15.32 11.27
N GLU A 134 -4.19 14.96 11.58
CA GLU A 134 -4.49 14.12 12.75
C GLU A 134 -4.01 12.70 12.49
N GLU A 135 -4.35 12.13 11.32
CA GLU A 135 -3.90 10.81 10.89
C GLU A 135 -2.36 10.68 10.94
N ALA A 136 -1.63 11.74 10.54
CA ALA A 136 -0.17 11.78 10.54
C ALA A 136 0.47 11.59 11.94
N ARG A 137 -0.19 12.07 13.00
CA ARG A 137 0.33 11.96 14.38
C ARG A 137 0.38 10.52 14.86
N TYR A 138 -0.45 9.66 14.29
CA TYR A 138 -0.60 8.29 14.74
C TYR A 138 0.23 7.29 13.95
N ILE A 139 1.08 7.74 13.02
CA ILE A 139 2.05 6.89 12.32
C ILE A 139 2.94 6.12 13.31
N SER A 140 3.24 6.69 14.47
CA SER A 140 3.96 6.01 15.57
C SER A 140 3.24 4.77 16.13
N ASN A 141 1.92 4.68 15.91
CA ASN A 141 1.07 3.59 16.39
C ASN A 141 0.99 2.43 15.39
N LEU A 142 1.69 2.53 14.25
CA LEU A 142 1.89 1.41 13.34
C LEU A 142 2.73 0.28 14.00
N PRO A 143 2.57 -0.98 13.54
CA PRO A 143 3.38 -2.12 13.99
C PRO A 143 4.89 -1.89 13.82
N ASP A 144 5.69 -2.17 14.85
CA ASP A 144 7.13 -1.90 14.86
C ASP A 144 7.93 -2.82 13.89
N ASN A 145 7.31 -3.92 13.46
CA ASN A 145 7.88 -4.93 12.57
C ASN A 145 7.69 -4.60 11.08
N ILE A 146 7.08 -3.45 10.73
CA ILE A 146 7.04 -2.99 9.35
C ILE A 146 8.48 -2.70 8.93
N THR A 147 8.96 -3.50 7.98
CA THR A 147 10.34 -3.43 7.47
C THR A 147 10.38 -2.91 6.06
N SER A 148 9.22 -2.86 5.39
CA SER A 148 9.07 -2.41 4.02
C SER A 148 7.85 -1.48 3.89
N LEU A 149 8.10 -0.25 3.45
CA LEU A 149 7.08 0.70 3.01
C LEU A 149 7.25 0.89 1.51
N GLU A 150 6.30 0.41 0.70
CA GLU A 150 6.42 0.48 -0.76
C GLU A 150 5.73 1.71 -1.35
N VAL A 151 4.64 2.14 -0.72
CA VAL A 151 3.79 3.21 -1.22
C VAL A 151 3.43 4.13 -0.06
N PHE A 152 3.68 5.42 -0.22
CA PHE A 152 3.29 6.43 0.75
C PHE A 152 2.60 7.60 0.05
N ILE A 153 1.43 7.99 0.55
CA ILE A 153 0.58 9.04 0.00
C ILE A 153 0.23 10.02 1.12
N ALA A 154 0.56 11.30 0.92
CA ALA A 154 0.29 12.40 1.84
C ALA A 154 -0.12 13.67 1.06
N ASP A 155 -1.26 13.59 0.36
CA ASP A 155 -1.66 14.56 -0.67
C ASP A 155 -2.27 15.87 -0.09
N LYS A 156 -2.59 15.89 1.20
CA LYS A 156 -3.25 17.01 1.88
C LYS A 156 -2.71 17.25 3.30
N VAL A 157 -1.46 16.86 3.55
CA VAL A 157 -0.92 16.76 4.90
C VAL A 157 0.28 17.67 5.05
N VAL A 158 0.33 18.41 6.15
CA VAL A 158 1.52 19.18 6.53
C VAL A 158 2.58 18.20 7.05
N CYS A 159 3.81 18.34 6.56
CA CYS A 159 4.94 17.53 7.00
C CYS A 159 5.11 17.60 8.53
N SER A 160 5.09 16.45 9.21
CA SER A 160 5.40 16.35 10.64
C SER A 160 6.76 15.68 10.86
N TYR A 161 7.32 15.83 12.06
CA TYR A 161 8.57 15.18 12.43
C TYR A 161 8.43 13.65 12.43
N GLU A 162 7.31 13.13 12.93
CA GLU A 162 6.99 11.71 12.99
C GLU A 162 6.90 11.10 11.58
N MET A 163 6.28 11.81 10.63
CA MET A 163 6.22 11.40 9.22
C MET A 163 7.63 11.28 8.63
N LEU A 164 8.49 12.27 8.86
CA LEU A 164 9.86 12.26 8.36
C LEU A 164 10.70 11.15 9.01
N GLN A 165 10.58 10.95 10.32
CA GLN A 165 11.27 9.87 11.02
C GLN A 165 10.86 8.50 10.45
N PHE A 166 9.55 8.32 10.23
CA PHE A 166 9.00 7.11 9.65
C PHE A 166 9.46 6.89 8.20
N LEU A 167 9.42 7.91 7.35
CA LEU A 167 9.89 7.79 5.96
C LEU A 167 11.40 7.50 5.88
N ASN A 168 12.20 8.09 6.77
CA ASN A 168 13.65 7.88 6.80
C ASN A 168 14.05 6.51 7.39
N SER A 169 13.14 5.82 8.09
CA SER A 169 13.37 4.44 8.53
C SER A 169 13.01 3.39 7.47
N HIS A 170 12.43 3.79 6.34
CA HIS A 170 11.97 2.87 5.28
C HIS A 170 12.53 3.24 3.90
N ASN A 171 13.63 2.60 3.53
CA ASN A 171 14.38 2.95 2.31
C ASN A 171 13.86 2.30 1.02
N ASN A 172 12.83 1.46 1.12
CA ASN A 172 12.32 0.65 0.00
C ASN A 172 11.08 1.28 -0.69
N LEU A 173 10.80 2.55 -0.41
CA LEU A 173 9.69 3.31 -0.99
C LEU A 173 9.80 3.35 -2.51
N LYS A 174 8.78 2.82 -3.20
CA LYS A 174 8.71 2.74 -4.68
C LYS A 174 7.83 3.83 -5.27
N TYR A 175 6.75 4.18 -4.58
CA TYR A 175 5.81 5.23 -4.98
C TYR A 175 5.66 6.24 -3.84
N PHE A 176 5.82 7.52 -4.18
CA PHE A 176 5.61 8.60 -3.24
C PHE A 176 4.73 9.69 -3.84
N LYS A 177 3.59 9.97 -3.20
CA LYS A 177 2.72 11.09 -3.54
C LYS A 177 2.59 12.05 -2.37
N PHE A 178 2.78 13.35 -2.59
CA PHE A 178 2.72 14.34 -1.52
C PHE A 178 2.44 15.76 -2.04
N ASN A 179 2.19 16.70 -1.13
CA ASN A 179 1.97 18.11 -1.46
C ASN A 179 2.92 19.10 -0.74
N SER A 180 3.72 18.63 0.22
CA SER A 180 4.66 19.47 0.97
C SER A 180 6.09 19.32 0.45
N ALA A 181 6.74 20.44 0.14
CA ALA A 181 8.18 20.45 -0.16
C ALA A 181 9.02 19.87 0.98
N ASP A 182 8.65 20.14 2.23
CA ASP A 182 9.41 19.72 3.42
C ASP A 182 9.52 18.20 3.51
N LEU A 183 8.52 17.47 3.00
CA LEU A 183 8.55 16.01 2.95
C LEU A 183 9.70 15.53 2.06
N LEU A 184 9.87 16.11 0.87
CA LEU A 184 10.93 15.73 -0.06
C LEU A 184 12.31 16.25 0.38
N GLU A 185 12.37 17.42 1.04
CA GLU A 185 13.63 17.95 1.57
C GLU A 185 14.12 17.22 2.81
N GLY A 186 13.21 16.73 3.65
CA GLY A 186 13.49 15.98 4.87
C GLY A 186 13.85 14.51 4.65
N LEU A 187 13.79 14.05 3.39
CA LEU A 187 14.36 12.78 2.94
C LEU A 187 15.90 12.91 2.93
N LEU A 188 16.53 12.65 4.08
CA LEU A 188 17.95 12.95 4.35
C LEU A 188 18.95 12.03 3.60
N SER A 189 18.48 11.10 2.78
CA SER A 189 19.28 10.08 2.10
C SER A 189 18.78 9.80 0.68
N PRO A 190 19.61 9.25 -0.22
CA PRO A 190 19.14 8.76 -1.52
C PRO A 190 18.01 7.75 -1.32
N TYR A 191 16.99 7.83 -2.18
CA TYR A 191 15.87 6.88 -2.22
C TYR A 191 16.09 5.92 -3.39
N PRO A 192 16.97 4.90 -3.25
CA PRO A 192 17.33 4.02 -4.35
C PRO A 192 16.14 3.21 -4.85
N SER A 193 15.09 3.02 -4.06
CA SER A 193 13.92 2.25 -4.50
C SER A 193 12.84 3.09 -5.16
N LEU A 194 12.93 4.44 -5.13
CA LEU A 194 11.84 5.30 -5.60
C LEU A 194 11.78 5.32 -7.13
N ILE A 195 10.68 4.81 -7.67
CA ILE A 195 10.45 4.68 -9.11
C ILE A 195 9.47 5.75 -9.60
N THR A 196 8.47 6.08 -8.78
CA THR A 196 7.42 7.05 -9.13
C THR A 196 7.24 8.10 -8.05
N LEU A 197 7.30 9.37 -8.46
CA LEU A 197 7.05 10.51 -7.60
C LEU A 197 5.90 11.35 -8.18
N HIS A 198 4.97 11.74 -7.32
CA HIS A 198 3.92 12.71 -7.63
C HIS A 198 3.94 13.79 -6.54
N ALA A 199 4.16 15.04 -6.93
CA ALA A 199 4.22 16.17 -6.03
C ALA A 199 3.35 17.33 -6.52
N ASN A 200 2.52 17.88 -5.64
CA ASN A 200 1.82 19.14 -5.86
C ASN A 200 2.22 20.15 -4.78
N ILE A 201 3.24 20.95 -5.07
CA ILE A 201 3.89 21.83 -4.10
C ILE A 201 3.50 23.28 -4.37
N ALA A 202 2.80 23.90 -3.43
CA ALA A 202 2.44 25.31 -3.52
C ALA A 202 3.48 26.24 -2.85
N THR A 203 4.23 25.73 -1.88
CA THR A 203 5.17 26.53 -1.06
C THR A 203 6.56 26.59 -1.67
N LYS A 204 7.23 27.74 -1.56
CA LYS A 204 8.60 27.88 -2.07
C LYS A 204 9.56 27.02 -1.27
N SER A 205 10.29 26.18 -1.99
CA SER A 205 11.36 25.33 -1.46
C SER A 205 12.74 25.92 -1.77
N THR A 206 13.68 25.75 -0.84
CA THR A 206 15.10 26.13 -1.06
C THR A 206 15.99 24.94 -1.38
N ARG A 207 15.56 23.71 -1.05
CA ARG A 207 16.39 22.50 -1.21
C ARG A 207 15.84 21.49 -2.21
N LEU A 208 14.64 21.70 -2.77
CA LEU A 208 14.06 20.81 -3.79
C LEU A 208 15.01 20.57 -4.96
N ALA A 209 15.68 21.63 -5.44
CA ALA A 209 16.66 21.51 -6.51
C ALA A 209 17.93 20.72 -6.09
N GLN A 210 18.23 20.61 -4.80
CA GLN A 210 19.32 19.78 -4.27
C GLN A 210 18.86 18.33 -4.05
N ALA A 211 17.59 18.12 -3.73
CA ALA A 211 17.02 16.79 -3.49
C ALA A 211 16.79 16.00 -4.79
N ILE A 212 16.35 16.64 -5.88
CA ILE A 212 16.04 15.96 -7.15
C ILE A 212 17.16 15.02 -7.63
N PRO A 213 18.44 15.43 -7.72
CA PRO A 213 19.53 14.55 -8.17
C PRO A 213 19.69 13.24 -7.36
N ASN A 214 19.20 13.18 -6.12
CA ASN A 214 19.29 11.99 -5.27
C ASN A 214 18.26 10.90 -5.66
N LEU A 215 17.31 11.22 -6.55
CA LEU A 215 16.26 10.30 -7.01
C LEU A 215 16.75 9.43 -8.19
N ILE A 216 17.88 8.75 -7.98
CA ILE A 216 18.66 8.09 -9.04
C ILE A 216 17.87 7.04 -9.85
N ASN A 217 16.90 6.37 -9.24
CA ASN A 217 16.12 5.30 -9.89
C ASN A 217 14.72 5.75 -10.31
N LEU A 218 14.45 7.05 -10.25
CA LEU A 218 13.15 7.60 -10.59
C LEU A 218 12.88 7.44 -12.09
N ALA A 219 11.83 6.69 -12.41
CA ALA A 219 11.40 6.45 -13.79
C ALA A 219 10.23 7.34 -14.20
N LYS A 220 9.41 7.79 -13.24
CA LYS A 220 8.28 8.67 -13.47
C LYS A 220 8.24 9.81 -12.44
N ILE A 221 8.09 11.03 -12.93
CA ILE A 221 7.83 12.20 -12.09
C ILE A 221 6.61 12.97 -12.60
N ASP A 222 5.71 13.31 -11.69
CA ASP A 222 4.63 14.26 -11.91
C ASP A 222 4.81 15.37 -10.87
N LEU A 223 5.29 16.54 -11.31
CA LEU A 223 5.62 17.65 -10.43
C LEU A 223 4.86 18.88 -10.87
N THR A 224 3.89 19.25 -10.03
CA THR A 224 3.21 20.52 -10.09
C THR A 224 3.81 21.44 -9.02
N TYR A 225 4.44 22.55 -9.43
CA TYR A 225 5.18 23.42 -8.52
C TYR A 225 5.10 24.90 -8.91
N SER A 226 4.57 25.76 -8.02
CA SER A 226 4.39 27.19 -8.30
C SER A 226 5.70 27.96 -8.57
N TYR A 227 6.85 27.44 -8.13
CA TYR A 227 8.16 28.07 -8.36
C TYR A 227 9.05 27.25 -9.31
N LEU A 228 8.42 26.50 -10.21
CA LEU A 228 9.11 25.75 -11.25
C LEU A 228 9.92 26.70 -12.14
N ASN A 229 11.20 26.40 -12.32
CA ASN A 229 12.11 27.19 -13.16
C ASN A 229 12.99 26.28 -14.02
N ASN A 230 13.65 26.86 -15.03
CA ASN A 230 14.49 26.12 -15.98
C ASN A 230 15.62 25.32 -15.30
N GLY A 231 16.18 25.83 -14.20
CA GLY A 231 17.20 25.10 -13.45
C GLY A 231 16.66 23.79 -12.85
N LEU A 232 15.48 23.83 -12.24
CA LEU A 232 14.83 22.65 -11.68
C LEU A 232 14.37 21.69 -12.79
N ILE A 233 13.81 22.21 -13.88
CA ILE A 233 13.40 21.41 -15.05
C ILE A 233 14.59 20.65 -15.62
N ASN A 234 15.74 21.30 -15.79
CA ASN A 234 16.94 20.65 -16.31
C ASN A 234 17.44 19.56 -15.36
N LYS A 235 17.40 19.78 -14.04
CA LYS A 235 17.78 18.76 -13.05
C LYS A 235 16.88 17.53 -13.11
N VAL A 236 15.57 17.72 -13.25
CA VAL A 236 14.63 16.60 -13.43
C VAL A 236 14.94 15.84 -14.72
N LYS A 237 15.09 16.54 -15.84
CA LYS A 237 15.36 15.90 -17.14
C LYS A 237 16.69 15.13 -17.19
N ASN A 238 17.65 15.51 -16.36
CA ASN A 238 18.95 14.85 -16.26
C ASN A 238 18.98 13.65 -15.30
N LEU A 239 17.83 13.24 -14.75
CA LEU A 239 17.75 12.01 -13.97
C LEU A 239 18.03 10.80 -14.86
N PRO A 240 18.93 9.88 -14.46
CA PRO A 240 19.50 8.88 -15.36
C PRO A 240 18.50 7.83 -15.83
N ASN A 241 17.47 7.56 -15.02
CA ASN A 241 16.48 6.52 -15.27
C ASN A 241 15.09 7.05 -15.66
N LEU A 242 14.96 8.37 -15.85
CA LEU A 242 13.67 9.01 -16.07
C LEU A 242 13.12 8.70 -17.46
N LYS A 243 11.92 8.11 -17.51
CA LYS A 243 11.23 7.72 -18.74
C LYS A 243 10.02 8.58 -19.04
N LYS A 244 9.34 9.07 -18.00
CA LYS A 244 8.12 9.86 -18.10
C LYS A 244 8.18 11.02 -17.13
N TYR A 245 7.90 12.22 -17.62
CA TYR A 245 7.79 13.39 -16.76
C TYR A 245 6.60 14.25 -17.16
N HIS A 246 5.92 14.79 -16.16
CA HIS A 246 4.95 15.85 -16.29
C HIS A 246 5.37 16.96 -15.33
N LEU A 247 5.60 18.16 -15.86
CA LEU A 247 6.07 19.31 -15.09
C LEU A 247 5.13 20.48 -15.36
N GLN A 248 4.48 20.97 -14.32
CA GLN A 248 3.51 22.06 -14.42
C GLN A 248 3.79 23.13 -13.34
N SER A 249 3.54 24.38 -13.68
CA SER A 249 3.50 25.50 -12.74
C SER A 249 2.03 25.87 -12.49
N ILE A 250 1.67 26.18 -11.24
CA ILE A 250 0.36 26.73 -10.83
C ILE A 250 0.55 28.21 -10.53
#